data_AF-A0A0B1P5T0-F1
#
_entry.id   AF-A0A0B1P5T0-F1
#
_cell.length_a   1.000
_cell.length_b   1.000
_cell.length_c   1.000
_cell.angle_alpha   90.00
_cell.angle_beta   90.00
_cell.angle_gamma   90.00
#
_symmetry.space_group_name_H-M   'P 1'
#
loop_
_entity.id
_entity.type
_entity.pdbx_description
1 polymer ?
#
loop_
_entity_poly.entity_id
_entity_poly.type
_entity_poly.pdbx_seq_one_letter_code
_entity_poly.pdbx_strand_id
1 'polypeptide(L)'
;MVLGVDVAFALSTTLKEITEQLGFPNAPTIICTESFSLYECMVKLGTTKEKRLMIDVMAIRESYERRELSEIRWINGDDNPADAMTKVSPTKSLELLVNTNKLTVRMEGWVERKN
;
A
#
# COMPACT_ATOMS: atom_id res chain seq x y z
N MET A 1 3.37 10.24 -1.48
CA MET A 1 2.45 9.28 -0.82
C MET A 1 1.03 9.43 -1.36
N VAL A 2 0.41 10.60 -1.21
CA VAL A 2 -0.99 10.90 -1.62
C VAL A 2 -1.38 10.38 -3.00
N LEU A 3 -0.63 10.74 -4.06
CA LEU A 3 -0.99 10.34 -5.43
C LEU A 3 -1.13 8.81 -5.60
N GLY A 4 -0.24 8.03 -4.99
CA GLY A 4 -0.31 6.57 -5.08
C GLY A 4 -1.54 5.99 -4.37
N VAL A 5 -1.93 6.60 -3.26
CA VAL A 5 -3.11 6.21 -2.48
C VAL A 5 -4.40 6.58 -3.22
N ASP A 6 -4.49 7.79 -3.79
CA ASP A 6 -5.65 8.24 -4.57
C ASP A 6 -5.91 7.32 -5.77
N VAL A 7 -4.85 6.99 -6.51
CA VAL A 7 -4.92 6.06 -7.65
C VAL A 7 -5.34 4.66 -7.17
N ALA A 8 -4.78 4.17 -6.07
CA ALA A 8 -5.16 2.88 -5.51
C ALA A 8 -6.65 2.84 -5.12
N PHE A 9 -7.20 3.91 -4.54
CA PHE A 9 -8.62 3.98 -4.23
C PHE A 9 -9.48 4.00 -5.49
N ALA A 10 -9.15 4.81 -6.48
CA ALA A 10 -9.89 4.86 -7.74
C ALA A 10 -9.91 3.48 -8.43
N LEU A 11 -8.78 2.77 -8.43
CA LEU A 11 -8.70 1.41 -8.98
C LEU A 11 -9.50 0.41 -8.14
N SER A 12 -9.39 0.48 -6.80
CA SER A 12 -10.07 -0.44 -5.90
C SER A 12 -11.59 -0.33 -5.98
N THR A 13 -12.14 0.89 -5.96
CA THR A 13 -13.58 1.12 -6.07
C THR A 13 -14.11 0.66 -7.42
N THR A 14 -13.40 0.97 -8.51
CA THR A 14 -13.74 0.51 -9.86
C THR A 14 -13.70 -1.02 -9.95
N LEU A 15 -12.65 -1.65 -9.42
CA LEU A 15 -12.52 -3.11 -9.41
C LEU A 15 -13.64 -3.76 -8.59
N LYS A 16 -14.00 -3.18 -7.45
CA LYS A 16 -15.10 -3.65 -6.61
C LYS A 16 -16.42 -3.70 -7.38
N GLU A 17 -16.79 -2.61 -8.07
CA GLU A 17 -18.02 -2.58 -8.88
C GLU A 17 -18.02 -3.66 -9.95
N ILE A 18 -16.88 -3.88 -10.62
CA ILE A 18 -16.72 -4.92 -11.64
C ILE A 18 -16.83 -6.33 -11.01
N THR A 19 -16.13 -6.59 -9.90
CA THR A 19 -16.13 -7.91 -9.26
C THR A 19 -17.50 -8.26 -8.69
N GLU A 20 -18.24 -7.29 -8.15
CA GLU A 20 -19.61 -7.48 -7.66
C GLU A 20 -20.55 -7.91 -8.78
N GLN A 21 -20.47 -7.29 -9.97
CA GLN A 21 -21.28 -7.68 -11.13
C GLN A 21 -20.95 -9.08 -11.65
N LEU A 22 -19.68 -9.48 -11.56
CA LEU A 22 -19.21 -10.78 -12.02
C LEU A 22 -19.36 -11.89 -10.96
N GLY A 23 -19.81 -11.56 -9.75
CA GLY A 23 -19.89 -12.50 -8.62
C GLY A 23 -18.52 -12.95 -8.09
N PHE A 24 -17.47 -12.18 -8.35
CA PHE A 24 -16.14 -12.43 -7.81
C PHE A 24 -15.96 -11.78 -6.42
N PRO A 25 -15.11 -12.36 -5.55
CA PRO A 25 -14.78 -11.72 -4.28
C PRO A 25 -14.04 -10.40 -4.52
N ASN A 26 -14.30 -9.43 -3.65
CA ASN A 26 -13.63 -8.14 -3.68
C ASN A 26 -12.13 -8.31 -3.39
N ALA A 27 -11.30 -7.65 -4.19
CA ALA A 27 -9.86 -7.60 -3.96
C ALA A 27 -9.55 -6.59 -2.83
N PRO A 28 -8.78 -6.97 -1.80
CA PRO A 28 -8.42 -6.06 -0.73
C PRO A 28 -7.42 -5.00 -1.20
N THR A 29 -7.56 -3.77 -0.68
CA THR A 29 -6.57 -2.69 -0.90
C THR A 29 -5.56 -2.71 0.24
N ILE A 30 -4.28 -2.87 -0.10
CA ILE A 30 -3.19 -3.01 0.86
C ILE A 30 -2.12 -1.97 0.55
N ILE A 31 -1.68 -1.23 1.58
CA ILE A 31 -0.54 -0.30 1.48
C ILE A 31 0.73 -1.04 1.87
N CYS A 32 1.75 -0.97 1.02
CA CYS A 32 3.09 -1.48 1.32
C CYS A 32 4.10 -0.33 1.38
N THR A 33 4.96 -0.32 2.40
CA THR A 33 6.07 0.63 2.55
C THR A 33 7.33 -0.11 2.98
N GLU A 34 8.48 0.25 2.42
CA GLU A 34 9.78 -0.20 2.92
C GLU A 34 10.35 0.72 4.02
N SER A 35 9.79 1.92 4.16
CA SER A 35 10.16 2.87 5.20
C SER A 35 9.50 2.51 6.52
N PHE A 36 10.32 2.06 7.48
CA PHE A 36 9.87 1.74 8.84
C PHE A 36 9.29 2.96 9.57
N SER A 37 9.93 4.13 9.43
CA SER A 37 9.43 5.36 10.08
C SER A 37 8.06 5.78 9.56
N LEU A 38 7.81 5.60 8.26
CA LEU A 38 6.51 5.86 7.66
C LEU A 38 5.47 4.82 8.12
N TYR A 39 5.85 3.54 8.17
CA TYR A 39 5.01 2.48 8.70
C TYR A 39 4.58 2.77 10.15
N GLU A 40 5.52 3.12 11.04
CA GLU A 40 5.21 3.48 12.42
C GLU A 40 4.30 4.70 12.50
N CYS A 41 4.50 5.69 11.63
CA CYS A 41 3.63 6.85 11.58
C CYS A 41 2.20 6.49 11.14
N MET A 42 2.01 5.54 10.22
CA MET A 42 0.67 5.12 9.79
C MET A 42 -0.03 4.26 10.83
N VAL A 43 0.68 3.28 11.41
CA VAL A 43 0.10 2.20 12.19
C VAL A 43 0.06 2.48 13.69
N LYS A 44 1.11 3.08 14.26
CA LYS A 44 1.16 3.42 15.69
C LYS A 44 0.64 4.84 15.87
N LEU A 45 0.37 5.27 17.11
CA LEU A 45 0.22 6.69 17.46
C LEU A 45 1.52 7.51 17.26
N GLY A 46 2.40 7.06 16.36
CA GLY A 46 3.55 7.81 15.89
C GLY A 46 3.10 9.17 15.39
N THR A 47 3.89 10.17 15.73
CA THR A 47 3.67 11.56 15.32
C THR A 47 4.80 11.96 14.38
N THR A 48 4.48 12.80 13.41
CA THR A 48 5.45 13.48 12.57
C THR A 48 5.31 14.98 12.77
N LYS A 49 6.43 15.71 12.69
CA LYS A 49 6.42 17.19 12.73
C LYS A 49 6.18 17.80 11.34
N GLU A 50 6.26 16.98 10.30
CA GLU A 50 6.05 17.44 8.92
C GLU A 50 4.55 17.58 8.66
N LYS A 51 4.12 18.81 8.38
CA LYS A 51 2.70 19.18 8.36
C LYS A 51 1.92 18.50 7.24
N ARG A 52 2.53 18.32 6.07
CA ARG A 52 1.86 17.66 4.94
C ARG A 52 1.68 16.17 5.21
N LEU A 53 2.73 15.51 5.71
CA LEU A 53 2.70 14.09 6.06
C LEU A 53 1.69 13.80 7.18
N MET A 54 1.49 14.71 8.14
CA MET A 54 0.42 14.57 9.13
C MET A 54 -0.96 14.45 8.47
N ILE A 55 -1.26 15.29 7.48
CA ILE A 55 -2.54 15.27 6.75
C ILE A 55 -2.70 13.94 6.02
N ASP A 56 -1.67 13.54 5.27
CA ASP A 56 -1.71 12.30 4.49
C ASP A 56 -1.88 11.05 5.38
N VAL A 57 -1.19 11.01 6.52
CA VAL A 57 -1.30 9.92 7.50
C VAL A 57 -2.68 9.91 8.15
N MET A 58 -3.26 11.07 8.48
CA MET A 58 -4.62 11.15 9.01
C MET A 58 -5.66 10.62 8.01
N ALA A 59 -5.53 10.95 6.73
CA ALA A 59 -6.40 10.42 5.68
C ALA A 59 -6.27 8.90 5.54
N ILE A 60 -5.05 8.35 5.55
CA ILE A 60 -4.83 6.89 5.50
C ILE A 60 -5.48 6.19 6.70
N ARG A 61 -5.33 6.74 7.91
CA ARG A 61 -5.95 6.18 9.12
C ARG A 61 -7.48 6.23 9.02
N GLU A 62 -8.05 7.33 8.54
CA GLU A 62 -9.49 7.43 8.32
C GLU A 62 -10.00 6.39 7.32
N SER A 63 -9.32 6.21 6.18
CA SER A 63 -9.69 5.18 5.20
C SER A 63 -9.58 3.76 5.76
N TYR A 64 -8.58 3.51 6.61
CA TYR A 64 -8.46 2.25 7.33
C TYR A 64 -9.65 2.03 8.30
N GLU A 65 -10.08 3.07 9.02
CA GLU A 65 -11.27 3.03 9.88
C GLU A 65 -12.57 2.83 9.09
N ARG A 66 -12.66 3.40 7.88
CA ARG A 66 -13.79 3.26 6.94
C ARG A 66 -13.83 1.94 6.19
N ARG A 67 -12.85 1.05 6.36
CA ARG A 67 -12.72 -0.24 5.65
C ARG A 67 -12.47 -0.10 4.14
N GLU A 68 -11.92 1.05 3.73
CA GLU A 68 -11.46 1.26 2.35
C GLU A 68 -10.05 0.68 2.15
N LEU A 69 -9.27 0.59 3.23
CA LEU A 69 -7.97 -0.08 3.31
C LEU A 69 -8.06 -1.28 4.24
N SER A 70 -7.54 -2.42 3.80
CA SER A 70 -7.56 -3.67 4.56
C SER A 70 -6.34 -3.83 5.46
N GLU A 71 -5.16 -3.48 4.94
CA GLU A 71 -3.89 -3.70 5.63
C GLU A 71 -2.86 -2.61 5.33
N ILE A 72 -1.95 -2.42 6.27
CA ILE A 72 -0.73 -1.64 6.10
C ILE A 72 0.45 -2.55 6.43
N ARG A 73 1.36 -2.72 5.47
CA ARG A 73 2.49 -3.66 5.53
C ARG A 73 3.82 -2.92 5.44
N TRP A 74 4.71 -3.26 6.35
CA TRP A 74 6.14 -2.97 6.24
C TRP A 74 6.83 -4.12 5.51
N ILE A 75 7.50 -3.79 4.42
CA ILE A 75 8.11 -4.75 3.49
C ILE A 75 9.61 -4.54 3.36
N ASN A 76 10.32 -5.59 2.95
CA ASN A 76 11.73 -5.48 2.63
C ASN A 76 11.92 -4.70 1.31
N GLY A 77 12.80 -3.69 1.31
CA GLY A 77 12.97 -2.80 0.17
C GLY A 77 13.57 -3.47 -1.07
N ASP A 78 14.34 -4.55 -0.91
CA ASP A 78 14.88 -5.31 -2.06
C ASP A 78 13.76 -5.98 -2.88
N ASP A 79 12.60 -6.21 -2.26
CA ASP A 79 11.43 -6.84 -2.89
C ASP A 79 10.39 -5.82 -3.36
N ASN A 80 10.62 -4.51 -3.14
CA ASN A 80 9.67 -3.47 -3.47
C ASN A 80 9.79 -3.07 -4.96
N PRO A 81 8.80 -3.35 -5.82
CA PRO A 81 8.87 -2.97 -7.23
C PRO A 81 8.68 -1.46 -7.44
N ALA A 82 8.08 -0.75 -6.47
CA ALA A 82 7.85 0.69 -6.58
C ALA A 82 9.15 1.51 -6.49
N ASP A 83 10.20 0.92 -5.92
CA ASP A 83 11.52 1.55 -5.80
C ASP A 83 12.16 1.84 -7.18
N ALA A 84 11.83 1.05 -8.21
CA ALA A 84 12.21 1.33 -9.59
C ALA A 84 11.60 2.64 -10.15
N MET A 85 10.53 3.16 -9.54
CA MET A 85 9.88 4.40 -9.98
C MET A 85 10.56 5.66 -9.43
N THR A 86 11.40 5.52 -8.40
CA THR A 86 12.12 6.63 -7.76
C THR A 86 13.63 6.57 -8.01
N LYS A 87 14.15 5.39 -8.38
CA LYS A 87 15.56 5.18 -8.73
C LYS A 87 15.81 5.25 -10.24
N VAL A 88 17.04 5.60 -10.59
CA VAL A 88 17.50 5.67 -11.99
C VAL A 88 17.70 4.27 -12.59
N SER A 89 18.05 3.29 -11.77
CA SER A 89 18.28 1.91 -12.19
C SER A 89 17.04 1.03 -11.97
N PRO A 90 16.74 0.09 -12.90
CA PRO A 90 15.68 -0.88 -12.70
C PRO A 90 15.95 -1.79 -11.49
N THR A 91 14.89 -2.20 -10.79
CA THR A 91 15.00 -3.13 -9.65
C THR A 91 14.74 -4.56 -10.11
N LYS A 92 15.40 -5.52 -9.43
CA LYS A 92 15.15 -6.95 -9.66
C LYS A 92 13.70 -7.34 -9.37
N SER A 93 13.07 -6.71 -8.38
CA SER A 93 11.66 -6.90 -8.04
C SER A 93 10.74 -6.52 -9.19
N LEU A 94 10.99 -5.39 -9.88
CA LEU A 94 10.22 -5.00 -11.05
C LEU A 94 10.50 -5.91 -12.25
N GLU A 95 11.77 -6.27 -12.49
CA GLU A 95 12.14 -7.19 -13.57
C GLU A 95 11.43 -8.55 -13.41
N LEU A 96 11.44 -9.13 -12.21
CA LEU A 96 10.75 -10.39 -11.91
C LEU A 96 9.24 -10.26 -12.11
N LEU A 97 8.63 -9.16 -11.67
CA LEU A 97 7.21 -8.90 -11.88
C LEU A 97 6.86 -8.89 -13.37
N VAL A 98 7.61 -8.17 -14.19
CA VAL A 98 7.38 -8.08 -15.64
C VAL A 98 7.59 -9.44 -16.32
N ASN A 99 8.64 -10.16 -15.95
CA ASN A 99 8.99 -11.43 -16.61
C ASN A 99 8.08 -12.60 -16.20
N THR A 100 7.49 -12.56 -15.01
CA THR A 100 6.79 -13.73 -14.45
C THR A 100 5.33 -13.47 -14.10
N ASN A 101 4.87 -12.21 -14.12
CA ASN A 101 3.59 -11.76 -13.58
C ASN A 101 3.38 -12.15 -12.11
N LYS A 102 4.47 -12.37 -11.37
CA LYS A 102 4.44 -12.72 -9.95
C LYS A 102 5.32 -11.75 -9.17
N LEU A 103 4.83 -11.38 -8.01
CA LEU A 103 5.57 -10.60 -7.03
C LEU A 103 5.62 -11.38 -5.73
N THR A 104 6.82 -11.59 -5.19
CA THR A 104 7.02 -12.14 -3.85
C THR A 104 7.65 -11.05 -3.00
N VAL A 105 7.00 -10.70 -1.90
CA VAL A 105 7.44 -9.61 -1.02
C VAL A 105 7.63 -10.15 0.39
N ARG A 106 8.83 -10.01 0.94
CA ARG A 106 9.10 -10.29 2.35
C ARG A 106 8.44 -9.22 3.22
N MET A 107 7.59 -9.66 4.14
CA MET A 107 6.96 -8.80 5.13
C MET A 107 7.83 -8.76 6.39
N GLU A 108 8.17 -7.54 6.81
CA GLU A 108 8.91 -7.27 8.05
C GLU A 108 7.95 -6.98 9.22
N GLY A 109 6.74 -6.50 8.92
CA GLY A 109 5.65 -6.33 9.88
C GLY A 109 4.36 -5.91 9.20
N TRP A 110 3.21 -6.16 9.82
CA TRP A 110 1.93 -5.71 9.29
C TRP A 110 0.91 -5.50 10.40
N VAL A 111 -0.11 -4.71 10.07
CA VAL A 111 -1.35 -4.65 10.84
C VAL A 111 -2.51 -4.99 9.92
N GLU A 112 -3.29 -5.97 10.38
CA GLU A 112 -4.48 -6.48 9.73
C GLU A 112 -5.70 -6.12 10.57
N ARG A 113 -6.74 -5.64 9.90
CA ARG A 113 -8.05 -5.47 10.53
C ARG A 113 -8.79 -6.80 10.47
N LYS A 114 -9.11 -7.38 11.64
CA LYS A 114 -10.02 -8.52 11.70
C LYS A 114 -11.41 -8.10 11.22
N ASN A 115 -11.99 -8.89 10.32
CA ASN A 115 -13.34 -8.71 9.79
C ASN A 115 -14.42 -8.80 10.87
#